data_AF-A0A957JIH4-F1
#
_entry.id   AF-A0A957JIH4-F1
#
_cell.length_a   1.000
_cell.length_b   1.000
_cell.length_c   1.000
_cell.angle_alpha   90.00
_cell.angle_beta   90.00
_cell.angle_gamma   90.00
#
_symmetry.space_group_name_H-M   'P 1'
#
loop_
_entity.id
_entity.type
_entity.pdbx_description
1 polymer ?
#
loop_
_entity_poly.entity_id
_entity_poly.type
_entity_poly.pdbx_seq_one_letter_code
_entity_poly.pdbx_strand_id
1 'polypeptide(L)' 'EMGMTYPILLDLDSAVAIRYRVSALPTTFFIDADGVIQEVYPGIINQAVLESRIEQLIRGEEAAGG' A
#
# COMPACT_ATOMS: atom_id res chain seq x y z
N GLU A 1 -19.72 -11.59 8.90
CA GLU A 1 -18.40 -11.26 8.32
C GLU A 1 -18.41 -9.81 7.85
N MET A 2 -17.32 -9.06 8.02
CA MET A 2 -17.30 -7.58 7.93
C MET A 2 -17.40 -7.00 6.50
N GLY A 3 -18.26 -7.55 5.64
CA GLY A 3 -18.60 -6.95 4.34
C GLY A 3 -17.42 -6.66 3.39
N MET A 4 -16.27 -7.30 3.59
CA MET A 4 -15.09 -7.10 2.75
C MET A 4 -15.40 -7.61 1.34
N THR A 5 -15.37 -6.71 0.36
CA THR A 5 -15.63 -7.01 -1.06
C THR A 5 -14.36 -7.29 -1.85
N TYR A 6 -13.21 -7.33 -1.18
CA TYR A 6 -11.89 -7.53 -1.77
C TYR A 6 -11.24 -8.83 -1.26
N PRO A 7 -10.34 -9.44 -2.05
CA PRO A 7 -9.71 -10.70 -1.67
C PRO A 7 -8.77 -10.51 -0.48
N ILE A 8 -8.82 -11.46 0.46
CA ILE A 8 -7.83 -11.62 1.50
C ILE A 8 -7.03 -12.88 1.15
N LEU A 9 -5.73 -12.72 0.95
CA LEU A 9 -4.81 -13.81 0.61
C LEU A 9 -3.90 -14.12 1.80
N LEU A 10 -3.61 -15.41 2.03
CA LEU A 10 -2.73 -15.87 3.10
C LEU A 10 -1.32 -16.11 2.56
N ASP A 11 -0.32 -15.42 3.12
CA ASP A 11 1.10 -15.55 2.80
C ASP A 11 1.79 -16.52 3.78
N LEU A 12 1.46 -17.82 3.66
CA LEU A 12 1.83 -18.84 4.66
C LEU A 12 3.35 -19.05 4.83
N ASP A 13 4.12 -18.83 3.77
CA ASP A 13 5.58 -18.97 3.75
C ASP A 13 6.31 -17.61 3.79
N SER A 14 5.57 -16.52 3.97
CA SER A 14 6.09 -15.15 3.95
C SER A 14 6.76 -14.75 2.63
N ALA A 15 6.53 -15.48 1.53
CA ALA A 15 7.21 -15.23 0.26
C ALA A 15 6.88 -13.83 -0.29
N VAL A 16 5.64 -13.35 -0.12
CA VAL A 16 5.25 -12.01 -0.56
C VAL A 16 5.89 -10.96 0.33
N ALA A 17 5.79 -11.11 1.66
CA ALA A 17 6.40 -10.18 2.61
C ALA A 17 7.92 -10.01 2.38
N ILE A 18 8.64 -11.12 2.14
CA ILE A 18 10.07 -11.11 1.83
C ILE A 18 10.34 -10.39 0.51
N ARG A 19 9.59 -10.73 -0.56
CA ARG A 19 9.77 -10.13 -1.89
C ARG A 19 9.54 -8.64 -1.89
N TYR A 20 8.56 -8.17 -1.12
CA TYR A 20 8.22 -6.76 -0.95
C TYR A 20 9.04 -6.08 0.16
N ARG A 21 9.99 -6.80 0.78
CA ARG A 21 10.91 -6.30 1.82
C ARG A 21 10.18 -5.62 2.98
N VAL A 22 9.04 -6.19 3.39
CA VAL A 22 8.24 -5.69 4.51
C VAL A 22 9.08 -5.74 5.79
N SER A 23 9.30 -4.59 6.41
CA SER A 23 10.14 -4.43 7.62
C SER A 23 9.34 -4.08 8.88
N ALA A 24 8.08 -3.68 8.73
CA ALA A 24 7.18 -3.33 9.82
C ALA A 24 5.73 -3.76 9.49
N LEU A 25 4.91 -3.96 10.52
CA LEU A 25 3.49 -4.26 10.34
C LEU A 25 2.61 -3.16 11.00
N PRO A 26 1.47 -2.80 10.38
CA PRO A 26 1.14 -3.08 8.98
C PRO A 26 2.07 -2.32 8.03
N THR A 27 2.04 -2.64 6.73
CA THR A 27 2.68 -1.85 5.68
C THR A 27 1.71 -1.70 4.52
N THR A 28 1.55 -0.48 4.02
CA THR A 28 0.72 -0.16 2.85
C THR A 28 1.63 0.20 1.67
N PHE A 29 1.37 -0.41 0.51
CA PHE A 29 2.05 -0.11 -0.75
C PHE A 29 1.10 0.67 -1.65
N PHE A 30 1.53 1.83 -2.14
CA PHE A 30 0.80 2.65 -3.09
C PHE A 30 1.36 2.38 -4.48
N ILE A 31 0.51 1.85 -5.37
CA ILE A 31 0.89 1.37 -6.71
C ILE A 31 0.06 2.15 -7.73
N ASP A 32 0.70 2.68 -8.77
CA ASP A 32 0.02 3.42 -9.84
C ASP A 32 -0.61 2.52 -10.91
N ALA A 33 -1.23 3.15 -11.92
CA ALA A 33 -1.89 2.45 -13.02
C ALA A 33 -0.94 1.66 -13.95
N ASP A 34 0.35 2.01 -13.95
CA ASP A 34 1.40 1.31 -14.71
C ASP A 34 2.00 0.14 -13.90
N GLY A 35 1.54 -0.07 -12.67
CA GLY A 35 2.01 -1.13 -11.78
C GLY A 35 3.31 -0.79 -11.05
N VAL A 36 3.70 0.49 -11.01
CA VAL A 36 4.91 0.95 -10.33
C VAL A 36 4.57 1.32 -8.89
N ILE A 37 5.42 0.88 -7.94
CA ILE A 37 5.30 1.28 -6.54
C ILE A 37 5.78 2.73 -6.42
N GLN A 38 4.88 3.63 -6.04
CA GLN A 38 5.15 5.05 -5.85
C GLN A 38 5.54 5.38 -4.40
N GLU A 39 4.97 4.67 -3.42
CA GLU A 39 5.29 4.86 -2.00
C GLU A 39 5.12 3.56 -1.20
N VAL A 40 5.94 3.42 -0.15
CA VAL A 40 5.80 2.37 0.87
C VAL A 40 5.62 3.04 2.22
N TYR A 41 4.48 2.83 2.86
CA TYR A 41 4.15 3.42 4.15
C TYR A 41 4.19 2.35 5.26
N PRO A 42 5.26 2.30 6.08
CA PRO A 42 5.32 1.41 7.23
C PRO A 42 4.52 1.96 8.40
N GLY A 43 3.76 1.09 9.07
CA GLY A 43 2.97 1.42 10.25
C GLY A 43 1.52 1.80 9.95
N ILE A 44 0.83 2.23 11.00
CA ILE A 44 -0.60 2.55 10.94
C ILE A 44 -0.81 3.83 10.13
N ILE A 45 -1.66 3.75 9.13
CA ILE A 45 -2.13 4.88 8.34
C ILE A 45 -3.53 5.29 8.79
N ASN A 46 -3.80 6.60 8.83
CA ASN A 46 -5.16 7.11 9.05
C ASN A 46 -5.86 7.38 7.72
N GLN A 47 -7.19 7.52 7.76
CA GLN A 47 -8.01 7.69 6.56
C GLN A 47 -7.63 8.92 5.73
N ALA A 48 -7.38 10.08 6.36
CA ALA A 48 -7.05 11.31 5.63
C ALA A 48 -5.73 11.19 4.86
N VAL A 49 -4.72 10.53 5.45
CA VAL A 49 -3.44 10.27 4.77
C VAL A 49 -3.66 9.28 3.62
N LEU A 50 -4.43 8.20 3.85
CA LEU A 50 -4.74 7.22 2.80
C LEU A 50 -5.44 7.86 1.60
N GLU A 51 -6.47 8.68 1.83
CA GLU A 51 -7.21 9.39 0.79
C GLU A 51 -6.30 10.35 0.02
N SER A 52 -5.47 11.14 0.72
CA SER A 52 -4.53 12.06 0.09
C SER A 52 -3.53 11.35 -0.83
N ARG A 53 -3.02 10.17 -0.44
CA ARG A 53 -2.11 9.38 -1.27
C ARG A 53 -2.80 8.78 -2.49
N ILE A 54 -4.04 8.31 -2.34
CA ILE A 54 -4.84 7.80 -3.46
C ILE A 54 -5.10 8.92 -4.47
N GLU A 55 -5.41 10.14 -4.02
CA GLU A 55 -5.58 11.28 -4.93
C GLU A 55 -4.32 11.61 -5.72
N GLN A 56 -3.14 11.55 -5.09
CA GLN A 56 -1.85 11.77 -5.77
C GLN A 56 -1.63 10.72 -6.87
N LEU A 57 -1.90 9.44 -6.58
CA LEU A 57 -1.81 8.36 -7.58
C LEU A 57 -2.74 8.61 -8.76
N ILE A 58 -3.98 9.04 -8.51
CA ILE A 58 -4.97 9.30 -9.58
C ILE A 58 -4.54 10.49 -10.46
N ARG A 59 -3.89 11.50 -9.87
CA ARG A 59 -3.41 12.66 -10.62
C ARG A 59 -2.09 12.42 -11.35
N GLY A 60 -1.39 11.31 -11.05
CA GLY A 60 -0.05 11.05 -11.57
C GLY A 60 1.01 12.00 -10.99
N GLU A 61 0.78 12.50 -9.79
CA GLU A 61 1.75 13.34 -9.07
C GLU A 61 2.75 12.42 -8.37
N GLU A 62 4.04 12.56 -8.66
CA GLU A 62 5.07 11.88 -7.87
C GLU A 62 4.92 12.36 -6.42
N ALA A 63 4.78 11.42 -5.48
CA ALA A 63 4.76 11.72 -4.06
C ALA A 63 6.02 12.53 -3.77
N ALA A 64 5.85 13.80 -3.38
CA ALA A 64 6.95 14.71 -3.12
C ALA A 64 7.89 14.03 -2.12
N GLY A 65 9.02 13.55 -2.63
CA GLY A 65 9.98 12.75 -1.88
C GLY A 65 10.42 13.51 -0.62
N GLY A 66 10.20 12.89 0.52
CA GLY A 66 10.79 13.25 1.81
C GLY A 66 11.83 12.21 2.21
#